data_AF-A0A3L7WQ80-F1
#
_entry.id   AF-A0A3L7WQ80-F1
#
_cell.length_a   1.000
_cell.length_b   1.000
_cell.length_c   1.000
_cell.angle_alpha   90.00
_cell.angle_beta   90.00
_cell.angle_gamma   90.00
#
_symmetry.space_group_name_H-M   'P 1'
#
loop_
_entity.id
_entity.type
_entity.pdbx_description
1 polymer ?
#
loop_
_entity_poly.entity_id
_entity_poly.type
_entity_poly.pdbx_seq_one_letter_code
_entity_poly.pdbx_strand_id
1 'polypeptide(L)'
;MENKNERESVEIRNEVLLEQAQPTSAAVQVAVENVSDWQNDAPSPTERMASTAREQATAAADALRRGEFMRDAAVDPEADNDDRLIALLCYVTQMVIPLVMPVLVLMSESSKKRPFQRFHAVQSLALVSLFVLLSLLVTIGTAIISIIPVVGWLIGLTVLCLSPIAVLMGYFAVGYYGFQSYLGKRFGIPGLTSFLKDQGWL
;
A
#
# COMPACT_ATOMS: atom_id res chain seq x y z
N MET A 1 -72.16 -13.25 -35.42
CA MET A 1 -71.05 -14.22 -35.56
C MET A 1 -69.68 -13.54 -35.39
N GLU A 2 -69.60 -12.19 -35.34
CA GLU A 2 -68.38 -11.38 -35.16
C GLU A 2 -67.54 -11.65 -33.88
N ASN A 3 -68.17 -11.94 -32.73
CA ASN A 3 -67.48 -11.89 -31.43
C ASN A 3 -66.55 -13.10 -31.17
N LYS A 4 -66.65 -14.18 -31.94
CA LYS A 4 -65.81 -15.38 -31.73
C LYS A 4 -64.43 -15.23 -32.38
N ASN A 5 -64.37 -14.67 -33.60
CA ASN A 5 -63.12 -14.47 -34.34
C ASN A 5 -62.17 -13.46 -33.65
N GLU A 6 -62.71 -12.42 -33.02
CA GLU A 6 -61.90 -11.44 -32.30
C GLU A 6 -61.28 -12.01 -31.02
N ARG A 7 -61.99 -12.92 -30.32
CA ARG A 7 -61.43 -13.58 -29.13
C ARG A 7 -60.32 -14.56 -29.50
N GLU A 8 -60.54 -15.38 -30.52
CA GLU A 8 -59.51 -16.33 -30.99
C GLU A 8 -58.26 -15.59 -31.50
N SER A 9 -58.41 -14.46 -32.18
CA SER A 9 -57.26 -13.67 -32.66
C SER A 9 -56.50 -12.95 -31.54
N VAL A 10 -57.17 -12.54 -30.46
CA VAL A 10 -56.51 -12.00 -29.26
C VAL A 10 -55.81 -13.09 -28.46
N GLU A 11 -56.41 -14.28 -28.37
CA GLU A 11 -55.83 -15.42 -27.64
C GLU A 11 -54.59 -15.95 -28.36
N ILE A 12 -54.64 -16.14 -29.69
CA ILE A 12 -53.47 -16.49 -30.50
C ILE A 12 -52.39 -15.42 -30.41
N ARG A 13 -52.76 -14.13 -30.42
CA ARG A 13 -51.79 -13.04 -30.25
C ARG A 13 -51.12 -13.09 -28.89
N ASN A 14 -51.86 -13.39 -27.82
CA ASN A 14 -51.31 -13.52 -26.48
C ASN A 14 -50.42 -14.76 -26.32
N GLU A 15 -50.77 -15.90 -26.94
CA GLU A 15 -49.93 -17.10 -26.93
C GLU A 15 -48.61 -16.86 -27.66
N VAL A 16 -48.64 -16.20 -28.83
CA VAL A 16 -47.42 -15.84 -29.57
C VAL A 16 -46.53 -14.87 -28.77
N LEU A 17 -47.14 -13.92 -28.06
CA LEU A 17 -46.39 -12.99 -27.18
C LEU A 17 -45.79 -13.71 -25.97
N LEU A 18 -46.46 -14.73 -25.41
CA LEU A 18 -45.94 -15.53 -24.31
C LEU A 18 -44.81 -16.46 -24.74
N GLU A 19 -44.89 -17.04 -25.94
CA GLU A 19 -43.82 -17.87 -26.52
C GLU A 19 -42.57 -17.04 -26.87
N GLN A 20 -42.74 -15.78 -27.29
CA GLN A 20 -41.63 -14.84 -27.51
C GLN A 20 -41.03 -14.26 -26.21
N ALA A 21 -41.74 -14.33 -25.09
CA ALA A 21 -41.28 -13.84 -23.79
C ALA A 21 -40.52 -14.90 -22.97
N GLN A 22 -40.54 -16.18 -23.39
CA GLN A 22 -39.73 -17.23 -22.76
C GLN A 22 -38.31 -17.20 -23.34
N PRO A 23 -37.28 -16.82 -22.54
CA PRO A 23 -35.91 -16.95 -23.00
C PRO A 23 -35.65 -18.43 -23.30
N THR A 24 -35.21 -18.72 -24.52
CA THR A 24 -34.87 -20.09 -24.92
C THR A 24 -33.85 -20.66 -23.94
N SER A 25 -33.94 -21.94 -23.61
CA SER A 25 -33.03 -22.61 -22.66
C SER A 25 -31.57 -22.40 -23.02
N ALA A 26 -31.27 -22.24 -24.31
CA ALA A 26 -29.95 -21.89 -24.84
C ALA A 26 -29.49 -20.48 -24.40
N ALA A 27 -30.35 -19.46 -24.44
CA ALA A 27 -29.99 -18.12 -23.97
C ALA A 27 -29.75 -18.09 -22.45
N VAL A 28 -30.53 -18.88 -21.70
CA VAL A 28 -30.33 -19.05 -20.25
C VAL A 28 -29.03 -19.82 -19.97
N GLN A 29 -28.73 -20.87 -20.73
CA GLN A 29 -27.48 -21.62 -20.60
C GLN A 29 -26.25 -20.78 -20.92
N VAL A 30 -26.27 -19.99 -22.00
CA VAL A 30 -25.18 -19.07 -22.35
C VAL A 30 -24.99 -18.01 -21.27
N ALA A 31 -26.07 -17.47 -20.70
CA ALA A 31 -25.97 -16.53 -19.60
C ALA A 31 -25.40 -17.17 -18.32
N VAL A 32 -25.80 -18.40 -17.99
CA VAL A 32 -25.28 -19.16 -16.84
C VAL A 32 -23.82 -19.55 -17.03
N GLU A 33 -23.44 -19.98 -18.23
CA GLU A 33 -22.07 -20.34 -18.60
C GLU A 33 -21.16 -19.11 -18.54
N ASN A 34 -21.59 -17.98 -19.11
CA ASN A 34 -20.89 -16.70 -19.04
C ASN A 34 -20.72 -16.25 -17.57
N VAL A 35 -21.78 -16.30 -16.74
CA VAL A 35 -21.69 -15.97 -15.30
C VAL A 35 -20.76 -16.92 -14.53
N SER A 36 -20.74 -18.21 -14.89
CA SER A 36 -19.81 -19.18 -14.29
C SER A 36 -18.35 -18.93 -14.69
N ASP A 37 -18.11 -18.40 -15.89
CA ASP A 37 -16.79 -18.04 -16.39
C ASP A 37 -16.21 -16.85 -15.59
N TRP A 38 -17.01 -15.80 -15.33
CA TRP A 38 -16.61 -14.67 -14.45
C TRP A 38 -16.30 -15.11 -13.02
N GLN A 39 -16.97 -16.16 -12.54
CA GLN A 39 -16.75 -16.70 -11.19
C GLN A 39 -15.43 -17.49 -11.10
N ASN A 40 -15.00 -18.12 -12.20
CA ASN A 40 -13.79 -18.93 -12.30
C ASN A 40 -12.54 -18.11 -12.65
N ASP A 41 -12.71 -16.95 -13.32
CA ASP A 41 -11.62 -16.02 -13.69
C ASP A 41 -11.35 -14.93 -12.64
N ALA A 42 -12.08 -14.94 -11.51
CA ALA A 42 -11.82 -14.00 -10.44
C ALA A 42 -10.40 -14.24 -9.87
N PRO A 43 -9.48 -13.26 -9.93
CA PRO A 43 -8.11 -13.45 -9.47
C PRO A 43 -8.13 -13.89 -8.01
N SER A 44 -7.35 -14.93 -7.73
CA SER A 44 -7.24 -15.47 -6.39
C SER A 44 -6.82 -14.38 -5.40
N PRO A 45 -7.12 -14.49 -4.09
CA PRO A 45 -6.69 -13.50 -3.11
C PRO A 45 -5.20 -13.17 -3.18
N THR A 46 -4.36 -14.17 -3.44
CA THR A 46 -2.91 -14.02 -3.60
C THR A 46 -2.54 -13.29 -4.88
N GLU A 47 -3.25 -13.54 -5.98
CA GLU A 47 -3.05 -12.86 -7.25
C GLU A 47 -3.44 -11.38 -7.17
N ARG A 48 -4.54 -11.07 -6.47
CA ARG A 48 -4.95 -9.69 -6.17
C ARG A 48 -3.92 -8.96 -5.32
N MET A 49 -3.43 -9.60 -4.26
CA MET A 49 -2.36 -9.02 -3.43
C MET A 49 -1.09 -8.78 -4.25
N ALA A 50 -0.72 -9.73 -5.11
CA ALA A 50 0.43 -9.60 -5.99
C ALA A 50 0.26 -8.50 -7.04
N SER A 51 -0.94 -8.31 -7.61
CA SER A 51 -1.22 -7.23 -8.57
C SER A 51 -1.17 -5.87 -7.90
N THR A 52 -1.79 -5.70 -6.73
CA THR A 52 -1.73 -4.46 -5.95
C THR A 52 -0.30 -4.11 -5.54
N ALA A 53 0.47 -5.10 -5.08
CA ALA A 53 1.88 -4.88 -4.72
C ALA A 53 2.71 -4.43 -5.93
N ARG A 54 2.49 -5.01 -7.11
CA ARG A 54 3.17 -4.60 -8.35
C ARG A 54 2.80 -3.18 -8.74
N GLU A 55 1.51 -2.83 -8.67
CA GLU A 55 1.02 -1.49 -9.00
C GLU A 55 1.57 -0.41 -8.05
N GLN A 56 1.61 -0.71 -6.75
CA GLN A 56 2.25 0.17 -5.77
C GLN A 56 3.74 0.34 -6.05
N ALA A 57 4.45 -0.74 -6.40
CA ALA A 57 5.87 -0.70 -6.70
C ALA A 57 6.17 0.11 -7.96
N THR A 58 5.40 -0.05 -9.03
CA THR A 58 5.56 0.74 -10.27
C THR A 58 5.24 2.20 -10.03
N ALA A 59 4.16 2.52 -9.32
CA ALA A 59 3.82 3.89 -8.97
C ALA A 59 4.92 4.56 -8.12
N ALA A 60 5.49 3.84 -7.16
CA ALA A 60 6.59 4.34 -6.33
C ALA A 60 7.87 4.60 -7.15
N ALA A 61 8.23 3.67 -8.05
CA ALA A 61 9.38 3.82 -8.94
C ALA A 61 9.21 5.02 -9.90
N ASP A 62 8.01 5.19 -10.43
CA ASP A 62 7.66 6.30 -11.30
C ASP A 62 7.71 7.66 -10.58
N ALA A 63 7.22 7.74 -9.36
CA ALA A 63 7.30 8.95 -8.53
C ALA A 63 8.75 9.32 -8.21
N LEU A 64 9.60 8.33 -7.93
CA LEU A 64 11.03 8.52 -7.74
C LEU A 64 11.70 9.02 -9.04
N ARG A 65 11.36 8.41 -10.19
CA ARG A 65 11.91 8.76 -11.51
C ARG A 65 11.57 10.18 -11.94
N ARG A 66 10.37 10.65 -11.62
CA ARG A 66 9.91 12.01 -11.93
C ARG A 66 10.33 13.05 -10.89
N GLY A 67 10.94 12.64 -9.78
CA GLY A 67 11.27 13.53 -8.67
C GLY A 67 10.04 14.10 -7.94
N GLU A 68 8.87 13.49 -8.11
CA GLU A 68 7.58 13.99 -7.60
C GLU A 68 7.27 13.51 -6.16
N PHE A 69 8.23 12.87 -5.49
CA PHE A 69 8.04 12.26 -4.17
C PHE A 69 7.54 13.21 -3.05
N MET A 70 7.68 14.53 -3.23
CA MET A 70 7.15 15.56 -2.31
C MET A 70 6.15 16.51 -2.98
N ARG A 71 5.73 16.22 -4.22
CA ARG A 71 4.86 17.12 -5.00
C ARG A 71 3.49 17.31 -4.33
N ASP A 72 3.01 16.26 -3.65
CA ASP A 72 1.73 16.26 -2.96
C ASP A 72 1.88 16.49 -1.45
N ALA A 73 3.04 16.98 -0.99
CA ALA A 73 3.25 17.30 0.41
C ALA A 73 2.41 18.52 0.80
N ALA A 74 1.34 18.30 1.56
CA ALA A 74 0.43 19.35 2.00
C ALA A 74 0.81 19.83 3.41
N VAL A 75 0.87 21.16 3.59
CA VAL A 75 1.00 21.75 4.93
C VAL A 75 -0.33 21.55 5.66
N ASP A 76 -0.25 20.97 6.85
CA ASP A 76 -1.39 20.78 7.72
C ASP A 76 -1.64 22.07 8.54
N PRO A 77 -2.75 22.79 8.31
CA PRO A 77 -3.05 24.02 9.02
C PRO A 77 -3.42 23.78 10.49
N GLU A 78 -3.81 22.55 10.86
CA GLU A 78 -4.20 22.20 12.22
C GLU A 78 -3.01 21.77 13.08
N ALA A 79 -1.83 21.57 12.48
CA ALA A 79 -0.62 21.16 13.19
C ALA A 79 0.03 22.33 13.92
N ASP A 80 0.01 22.28 15.25
CA ASP A 80 0.69 23.26 16.11
C ASP A 80 2.21 23.03 16.19
N ASN A 81 2.93 23.88 16.93
CA ASN A 81 4.38 23.79 17.04
C ASN A 81 4.84 22.53 17.78
N ASP A 82 4.08 22.06 18.77
CA ASP A 82 4.41 20.85 19.54
C ASP A 82 4.20 19.60 18.67
N ASP A 83 3.13 19.58 17.88
CA ASP A 83 2.83 18.53 16.90
C ASP A 83 3.97 18.39 15.88
N ARG A 84 4.48 19.51 15.36
CA ARG A 84 5.61 19.57 14.42
C ARG A 84 6.91 19.10 15.04
N LEU A 85 7.18 19.51 16.28
CA LEU A 85 8.38 19.09 17.00
C LEU A 85 8.35 17.58 17.28
N ILE A 86 7.23 17.06 17.76
CA ILE A 86 7.07 15.62 18.01
C ILE A 86 7.21 14.82 16.71
N ALA A 87 6.61 15.31 15.61
CA ALA A 87 6.75 14.68 14.30
C ALA A 87 8.19 14.67 13.78
N LEU A 88 8.98 15.71 14.03
CA LEU A 88 10.42 15.74 13.73
C LEU A 88 11.16 14.68 14.56
N LEU A 89 10.90 14.63 15.88
CA LEU A 89 11.55 13.71 16.81
C LEU A 89 11.32 12.25 16.41
N CYS A 90 10.11 11.89 15.96
CA CYS A 90 9.79 10.56 15.47
C CYS A 90 10.76 10.03 14.40
N TYR A 91 11.34 10.91 13.58
CA TYR A 91 12.38 10.54 12.60
C TYR A 91 13.79 10.72 13.14
N VAL A 92 14.12 11.85 13.77
CA VAL A 92 15.49 12.16 14.16
C VAL A 92 16.01 11.22 15.24
N THR A 93 15.17 10.81 16.21
CA THR A 93 15.63 9.90 17.26
C THR A 93 16.00 8.52 16.71
N GLN A 94 15.55 8.16 15.49
CA GLN A 94 15.94 6.90 14.85
C GLN A 94 17.44 6.80 14.60
N MET A 95 18.16 7.91 14.54
CA MET A 95 19.62 7.91 14.39
C MET A 95 20.35 7.35 15.60
N VAL A 96 19.82 7.60 16.81
CA VAL A 96 20.47 7.24 18.08
C VAL A 96 19.80 6.02 18.71
N ILE A 97 18.47 6.09 18.86
CA ILE A 97 17.66 5.03 19.45
C ILE A 97 16.45 4.78 18.55
N PRO A 98 16.54 3.83 17.60
CA PRO A 98 15.40 3.47 16.77
C PRO A 98 14.19 3.05 17.62
N LEU A 99 12.99 3.19 17.06
CA LEU A 99 11.68 2.87 17.67
C LEU A 99 11.17 3.77 18.81
N VAL A 100 12.01 4.32 19.68
CA VAL A 100 11.54 4.88 20.97
C VAL A 100 10.47 5.97 20.82
N MET A 101 10.77 7.09 20.16
CA MET A 101 9.79 8.17 20.00
C MET A 101 8.51 7.75 19.27
N PRO A 102 8.55 7.09 18.08
CA PRO A 102 7.33 6.69 17.40
C PRO A 102 6.45 5.77 18.25
N VAL A 103 7.04 4.83 18.99
CA VAL A 103 6.30 3.95 19.89
C VAL A 103 5.70 4.73 21.05
N LEU A 104 6.48 5.61 21.69
CA LEU A 104 5.99 6.44 22.80
C LEU A 104 4.80 7.30 22.37
N VAL A 105 4.88 7.94 21.20
CA VAL A 105 3.78 8.75 20.68
C VAL A 105 2.54 7.91 20.42
N LEU A 106 2.68 6.75 19.75
CA LEU A 106 1.54 5.87 19.46
C LEU A 106 0.90 5.28 20.72
N MET A 107 1.69 4.97 21.74
CA MET A 107 1.18 4.50 23.02
C MET A 107 0.59 5.62 23.88
N SER A 108 0.97 6.86 23.64
CA SER A 108 0.43 8.00 24.38
C SER A 108 -1.00 8.32 23.96
N GLU A 109 -1.76 8.90 24.89
CA GLU A 109 -3.11 9.42 24.61
C GLU A 109 -3.10 10.57 23.57
N SER A 110 -1.94 11.20 23.30
CA SER A 110 -1.85 12.25 22.29
C SER A 110 -2.12 11.72 20.88
N SER A 111 -1.78 10.45 20.58
CA SER A 111 -2.00 9.86 19.26
C SER A 111 -3.48 9.81 18.85
N LYS A 112 -4.40 9.74 19.83
CA LYS A 112 -5.85 9.75 19.59
C LYS A 112 -6.40 11.15 19.33
N LYS A 113 -5.73 12.18 19.87
CA LYS A 113 -6.19 13.58 19.86
C LYS A 113 -5.49 14.41 18.79
N ARG A 114 -4.34 13.97 18.30
CA ARG A 114 -3.43 14.71 17.41
C ARG A 114 -3.19 13.90 16.13
N PRO A 115 -4.02 14.04 15.08
CA PRO A 115 -3.90 13.23 13.86
C PRO A 115 -2.57 13.44 13.14
N PHE A 116 -2.01 14.65 13.17
CA PHE A 116 -0.69 14.95 12.60
C PHE A 116 0.45 14.16 13.29
N GLN A 117 0.46 14.14 14.63
CA GLN A 117 1.44 13.36 15.40
C GLN A 117 1.32 11.86 15.09
N ARG A 118 0.08 11.34 15.09
CA ARG A 118 -0.18 9.93 14.78
C ARG A 118 0.30 9.55 13.38
N PHE A 119 0.01 10.37 12.37
CA PHE A 119 0.43 10.13 11.00
C PHE A 119 1.95 9.94 10.89
N HIS A 120 2.73 10.87 11.42
CA HIS A 120 4.20 10.79 11.36
C HIS A 120 4.76 9.71 12.30
N ALA A 121 4.10 9.42 13.42
CA ALA A 121 4.51 8.33 14.31
C ALA A 121 4.32 6.95 13.65
N VAL A 122 3.18 6.67 13.01
CA VAL A 122 2.96 5.44 12.25
C VAL A 122 3.93 5.33 11.07
N GLN A 123 4.06 6.41 10.27
CA GLN A 123 4.94 6.41 9.10
C GLN A 123 6.41 6.18 9.47
N SER A 124 6.89 6.84 10.53
CA SER A 124 8.26 6.68 11.01
C SER A 124 8.49 5.31 11.67
N LEU A 125 7.50 4.75 12.38
CA LEU A 125 7.56 3.39 12.92
C LEU A 125 7.69 2.34 11.80
N ALA A 126 6.91 2.48 10.74
CA ALA A 126 6.99 1.60 9.59
C ALA A 126 8.35 1.70 8.89
N LEU A 127 8.88 2.92 8.75
CA LEU A 127 10.18 3.17 8.12
C LEU A 127 11.33 2.51 8.91
N VAL A 128 11.36 2.67 10.24
CA VAL A 128 12.39 2.03 11.07
C VAL A 128 12.23 0.51 11.08
N SER A 129 11.01 0.01 11.06
CA SER A 129 10.73 -1.43 10.96
C SER A 129 11.27 -2.01 9.65
N LEU A 130 11.10 -1.28 8.53
CA LEU A 130 11.68 -1.64 7.23
C LEU A 130 13.22 -1.66 7.27
N PHE A 131 13.86 -0.63 7.84
CA PHE A 131 15.32 -0.60 7.95
C PHE A 131 15.88 -1.71 8.85
N VAL A 132 15.23 -2.00 9.97
CA VAL A 132 15.63 -3.10 10.86
C VAL A 132 15.49 -4.44 10.15
N LEU A 133 14.37 -4.67 9.44
CA LEU A 133 14.15 -5.91 8.69
C LEU A 133 15.21 -6.10 7.59
N LEU A 134 15.48 -5.07 6.78
CA LEU A 134 16.50 -5.13 5.73
C LEU A 134 17.90 -5.37 6.32
N SER A 135 18.24 -4.68 7.41
CA SER A 135 19.53 -4.84 8.10
C SER A 135 19.70 -6.25 8.65
N LEU A 136 18.63 -6.82 9.21
CA LEU A 136 18.62 -8.19 9.72
C LEU A 136 18.83 -9.21 8.59
N LEU A 137 18.12 -9.05 7.47
CA LEU A 137 18.25 -9.92 6.30
C LEU A 137 19.66 -9.89 5.71
N VAL A 138 20.25 -8.70 5.57
CA VAL A 138 21.65 -8.55 5.10
C VAL A 138 22.63 -9.18 6.07
N THR A 139 22.44 -8.97 7.38
CA THR A 139 23.32 -9.52 8.42
C THR A 139 23.29 -11.05 8.42
N ILE A 140 22.09 -11.64 8.44
CA ILE A 140 21.91 -13.10 8.43
C ILE A 140 22.44 -13.69 7.11
N GLY A 141 22.10 -13.09 5.97
CA GLY A 141 22.57 -13.55 4.66
C GLY A 141 24.10 -13.54 4.57
N THR A 142 24.73 -12.46 5.03
CA THR A 142 26.20 -12.34 5.06
C THR A 142 26.81 -13.38 6.00
N ALA A 143 26.21 -13.62 7.18
CA ALA A 143 26.70 -14.62 8.13
C ALA A 143 26.67 -16.05 7.55
N ILE A 144 25.60 -16.41 6.82
CA ILE A 144 25.49 -17.73 6.17
C ILE A 144 26.55 -17.87 5.05
N ILE A 145 26.71 -16.85 4.20
CA ILE A 145 27.67 -16.88 3.09
C ILE A 145 29.11 -16.92 3.61
N SER A 146 29.36 -16.37 4.80
CA SER A 146 30.67 -16.34 5.45
C SER A 146 31.23 -17.72 5.82
N ILE A 147 30.42 -18.78 5.75
CA ILE A 147 30.86 -20.17 5.97
C ILE A 147 31.88 -20.60 4.89
N ILE A 148 31.75 -20.09 3.66
CA ILE A 148 32.69 -20.39 2.57
C ILE A 148 33.80 -19.34 2.59
N PRO A 149 35.06 -19.65 2.94
CA PRO A 149 36.05 -18.62 3.28
C PRO A 149 36.30 -17.57 2.19
N VAL A 150 36.53 -18.00 0.94
CA VAL A 150 36.85 -17.09 -0.17
C VAL A 150 35.64 -16.25 -0.60
N VAL A 151 34.47 -16.88 -0.72
CA VAL A 151 33.23 -16.21 -1.14
C VAL A 151 32.73 -15.27 -0.04
N GLY A 152 32.74 -15.75 1.21
CA GLY A 152 32.42 -15.00 2.41
C GLY A 152 33.27 -13.76 2.56
N TRP A 153 34.57 -13.86 2.32
CA TRP A 153 35.48 -12.72 2.40
C TRP A 153 35.15 -11.65 1.33
N LEU A 154 34.91 -12.05 0.08
CA LEU A 154 34.57 -11.10 -1.00
C LEU A 154 33.24 -10.39 -0.75
N ILE A 155 32.19 -11.14 -0.37
CA ILE A 155 30.87 -10.57 -0.09
C ILE A 155 30.90 -9.73 1.19
N GLY A 156 31.56 -10.22 2.25
CA GLY A 156 31.74 -9.50 3.49
C GLY A 156 32.46 -8.17 3.30
N LEU A 157 33.53 -8.14 2.49
CA LEU A 157 34.21 -6.90 2.13
C LEU A 157 33.30 -5.93 1.37
N THR A 158 32.50 -6.45 0.43
CA THR A 158 31.52 -5.64 -0.32
C THR A 158 30.49 -5.02 0.62
N VAL A 159 29.91 -5.81 1.52
CA VAL A 159 28.95 -5.34 2.53
C VAL A 159 29.60 -4.34 3.48
N LEU A 160 30.84 -4.59 3.91
CA LEU A 160 31.59 -3.67 4.76
C LEU A 160 31.85 -2.31 4.10
N CYS A 161 32.11 -2.28 2.80
CA CYS A 161 32.32 -1.03 2.05
C CYS A 161 31.01 -0.28 1.74
N LEU A 162 29.92 -1.01 1.44
CA LEU A 162 28.64 -0.40 1.05
C LEU A 162 27.75 -0.05 2.26
N SER A 163 27.87 -0.78 3.37
CA SER A 163 27.02 -0.56 4.56
C SER A 163 27.16 0.84 5.17
N PRO A 164 28.35 1.47 5.30
CA PRO A 164 28.44 2.82 5.83
C PRO A 164 27.75 3.83 4.90
N ILE A 165 27.84 3.63 3.58
CA ILE A 165 27.18 4.47 2.57
C ILE A 165 25.66 4.32 2.70
N ALA A 166 25.15 3.08 2.80
CA ALA A 166 23.74 2.81 2.97
C ALA A 166 23.17 3.38 4.28
N VAL A 167 23.89 3.25 5.40
CA VAL A 167 23.51 3.83 6.70
C VAL A 167 23.49 5.35 6.62
N LEU A 168 24.51 5.96 6.01
CA LEU A 168 24.58 7.40 5.81
C LEU A 168 23.43 7.91 4.93
N MET A 169 23.09 7.22 3.85
CA MET A 169 21.89 7.52 3.05
C MET A 169 20.60 7.40 3.87
N GLY A 170 20.49 6.37 4.72
CA GLY A 170 19.37 6.20 5.65
C GLY A 170 19.24 7.38 6.63
N TYR A 171 20.36 7.84 7.20
CA TYR A 171 20.39 9.01 8.07
C TYR A 171 19.99 10.29 7.34
N PHE A 172 20.49 10.52 6.12
CA PHE A 172 20.03 11.65 5.32
C PHE A 172 18.53 11.59 5.03
N ALA A 173 17.99 10.40 4.73
CA ALA A 173 16.57 10.22 4.47
C ALA A 173 15.71 10.54 5.71
N VAL A 174 16.01 9.97 6.88
CA VAL A 174 15.24 10.25 8.10
C VAL A 174 15.40 11.71 8.57
N GLY A 175 16.60 12.29 8.40
CA GLY A 175 16.82 13.72 8.69
C GLY A 175 15.98 14.61 7.77
N TYR A 176 15.93 14.30 6.47
CA TYR A 176 15.11 15.02 5.50
C TYR A 176 13.61 14.89 5.80
N TYR A 177 13.13 13.68 6.10
CA TYR A 177 11.73 13.44 6.47
C TYR A 177 11.34 14.15 7.77
N GLY A 178 12.22 14.14 8.77
CA GLY A 178 12.04 14.90 10.00
C GLY A 178 11.97 16.41 9.73
N PHE A 179 12.86 16.94 8.89
CA PHE A 179 12.81 18.36 8.54
C PHE A 179 11.50 18.75 7.83
N GLN A 180 11.01 17.92 6.90
CA GLN A 180 9.73 18.19 6.24
C GLN A 180 8.53 18.11 7.20
N SER A 181 8.55 17.18 8.17
CA SER A 181 7.48 17.12 9.17
C SER A 181 7.53 18.30 10.14
N TYR A 182 8.72 18.83 10.45
CA TYR A 182 8.87 20.06 11.22
C TYR A 182 8.24 21.29 10.52
N LEU A 183 8.27 21.32 9.18
CA LEU A 183 7.57 22.34 8.40
C LEU A 183 6.04 22.17 8.41
N GLY A 184 5.51 21.18 9.12
CA GLY A 184 4.08 20.89 9.20
C GLY A 184 3.53 20.18 7.98
N LYS A 185 4.38 19.56 7.14
CA LYS A 185 3.93 18.89 5.92
C LYS A 185 3.59 17.42 6.17
N ARG A 186 2.39 17.01 5.75
CA ARG A 186 2.06 15.60 5.55
C ARG A 186 2.53 15.18 4.16
N PHE A 187 3.41 14.19 4.10
CA PHE A 187 3.98 13.69 2.86
C PHE A 187 3.98 12.17 2.83
N GLY A 188 3.92 11.61 1.61
CA GLY A 188 4.06 10.17 1.41
C GLY A 188 5.50 9.78 1.10
N ILE A 189 5.95 8.70 1.72
CA ILE A 189 7.14 7.97 1.30
C ILE A 189 6.69 6.96 0.24
N PRO A 190 7.18 7.03 -1.02
CA PRO A 190 6.76 6.14 -2.09
C PRO A 190 6.91 4.66 -1.68
N GLY A 191 5.88 3.86 -1.98
CA GLY A 191 5.80 2.44 -1.60
C GLY A 191 5.39 2.22 -0.14
N LEU A 192 5.99 2.94 0.81
CA LEU A 192 5.73 2.75 2.23
C LEU A 192 4.40 3.39 2.67
N THR A 193 4.18 4.67 2.39
CA THR A 193 2.96 5.35 2.84
C THR A 193 1.72 4.86 2.09
N SER A 194 1.83 4.49 0.81
CA SER A 194 0.74 3.84 0.08
C SER A 194 0.36 2.52 0.72
N PHE A 195 1.34 1.68 1.08
CA PHE A 195 1.09 0.44 1.81
C PHE A 195 0.36 0.70 3.13
N LEU A 196 0.81 1.68 3.92
CA LEU A 196 0.18 2.01 5.21
C LEU A 196 -1.27 2.50 5.07
N LYS A 197 -1.55 3.28 4.02
CA LYS A 197 -2.92 3.73 3.70
C LYS A 197 -3.82 2.55 3.34
N ASP A 198 -3.33 1.63 2.52
CA ASP A 198 -4.10 0.46 2.08
C ASP A 198 -4.38 -0.52 3.23
N GLN A 199 -3.51 -0.56 4.25
CA GLN A 199 -3.76 -1.31 5.49
C GLN A 199 -4.66 -0.55 6.49
N GLY A 200 -5.06 0.69 6.21
CA GLY A 200 -5.87 1.52 7.09
C GLY A 200 -5.16 1.98 8.37
N TRP A 201 -3.82 2.04 8.36
CA TRP A 201 -3.04 2.44 9.54
C TRP A 201 -2.92 3.97 9.68
N LEU A 202 -3.00 4.69 8.56
CA LEU A 202 -2.93 6.16 8.46
C LEU A 202 -4.29 6.82 8.33
#